data_AF-X1UJF2-F1
#
_entry.id   AF-X1UJF2-F1
#
_cell.length_a   1.000
_cell.length_b   1.000
_cell.length_c   1.000
_cell.angle_alpha   90.00
_cell.angle_beta   90.00
_cell.angle_gamma   90.00
#
_symmetry.space_group_name_H-M   'P 1'
#
loop_
_entity.id
_entity.type
_entity.pdbx_description
1 polymer ?
#
loop_
_entity_poly.entity_id
_entity_poly.type
_entity_poly.pdbx_seq_one_letter_code
_entity_poly.pdbx_strand_id
1 'polypeptide(L)' 'MSQAYKVLKIDELSRVGDAGGVERYYRHTIRTRGGTVLRVDIDEDDFTPEKAAPILEAKATAADKIKAL' A
#
# COMPACT_ATOMS: atom_id res chain seq x y z
N MET A 1 13.33 13.41 6.24
CA MET A 1 13.14 12.24 5.35
C MET A 1 12.04 12.60 4.35
N SER A 2 12.37 12.85 3.08
CA SER A 2 11.34 13.10 2.06
C SER A 2 10.55 11.82 1.82
N GLN A 3 9.28 11.80 2.20
CA GLN A 3 8.42 10.62 2.04
C GLN A 3 8.42 10.17 0.56
N ALA A 4 8.73 8.91 0.29
CA ALA A 4 8.81 8.36 -1.09
C ALA A 4 7.45 8.37 -1.82
N TYR A 5 6.36 8.55 -1.08
CA TYR A 5 5.01 8.59 -1.58
C TYR A 5 4.13 9.52 -0.74
N LYS A 6 2.97 9.87 -1.29
CA LYS A 6 1.87 10.53 -0.62
C LYS A 6 0.65 9.60 -0.63
N VAL A 7 0.02 9.37 0.53
CA VAL A 7 -1.27 8.66 0.58
C VAL A 7 -2.36 9.58 0.04
N LEU A 8 -3.13 9.09 -0.93
CA LEU A 8 -4.27 9.80 -1.52
C LEU A 8 -5.61 9.34 -0.93
N LYS A 9 -5.73 8.03 -0.68
CA LYS A 9 -6.96 7.41 -0.21
C LYS A 9 -6.65 6.12 0.53
N ILE A 10 -7.44 5.79 1.54
CA ILE A 10 -7.45 4.49 2.19
C ILE A 10 -8.89 3.97 2.12
N ASP A 11 -9.07 2.77 1.59
CA ASP A 11 -10.33 2.06 1.53
C ASP A 11 -10.26 0.83 2.45
N GLU A 12 -11.23 0.69 3.35
CA GLU A 12 -11.42 -0.54 4.12
C GLU A 12 -12.24 -1.53 3.29
N LEU A 13 -11.72 -2.74 3.12
CA LEU A 13 -12.30 -3.78 2.29
C LEU A 13 -12.29 -5.11 3.04
N SER A 14 -13.11 -6.04 2.58
CA SER A 14 -13.14 -7.40 3.10
C SER A 14 -13.21 -8.39 1.95
N ARG A 15 -12.53 -9.53 2.10
CA ARG A 15 -12.56 -10.66 1.17
C ARG A 15 -12.89 -11.95 1.92
N VAL A 16 -13.37 -12.95 1.20
CA VAL A 16 -13.47 -14.31 1.75
C VAL A 16 -12.08 -14.93 1.68
N GLY A 17 -11.51 -15.26 2.83
CA GLY A 17 -10.22 -15.93 2.96
C GLY A 17 -10.33 -17.43 2.67
N ASP A 18 -9.18 -18.09 2.51
CA ASP A 18 -9.11 -19.49 2.07
C ASP A 18 -9.76 -20.47 3.07
N ALA A 19 -9.82 -20.12 4.35
CA ALA A 19 -10.50 -20.89 5.40
C ALA A 19 -12.02 -20.65 5.45
N GLY A 20 -12.58 -19.88 4.52
CA GLY A 20 -14.00 -19.49 4.49
C GLY A 20 -14.37 -18.36 5.47
N GLY A 21 -13.39 -17.81 6.19
CA GLY A 21 -13.56 -16.63 7.04
C GLY A 21 -13.58 -15.31 6.25
N VAL A 22 -14.12 -14.24 6.84
CA VAL A 22 -14.01 -12.89 6.27
C VAL A 22 -12.70 -12.27 6.74
N GLU A 23 -11.81 -11.95 5.81
CA GLU A 23 -10.55 -11.25 6.05
C GLU A 23 -10.69 -9.78 5.69
N ARG A 24 -10.25 -8.89 6.58
CA ARG A 24 -10.21 -7.44 6.33
C ARG A 24 -8.85 -7.01 5.81
N TYR A 25 -8.87 -6.04 4.91
CA TYR A 25 -7.66 -5.42 4.38
C TYR A 25 -7.92 -3.96 4.02
N TYR A 26 -6.85 -3.18 4.08
CA TYR A 26 -6.84 -1.74 3.85
C TYR A 26 -6.08 -1.42 2.56
N ARG A 27 -6.82 -1.00 1.54
CA ARG A 27 -6.26 -0.59 0.25
C ARG A 27 -5.80 0.86 0.31
N HIS A 28 -4.49 1.05 0.29
CA HIS A 28 -3.84 2.35 0.21
C HIS A 28 -3.65 2.75 -1.24
N THR A 29 -4.31 3.82 -1.66
CA THR A 29 -3.98 4.51 -2.90
C THR A 29 -2.87 5.52 -2.60
N ILE A 30 -1.69 5.31 -3.15
CA ILE A 30 -0.52 6.17 -2.96
C ILE A 30 -0.05 6.77 -4.28
N ARG A 31 0.47 7.99 -4.23
CA ARG A 31 1.19 8.65 -5.32
C ARG A 31 2.67 8.65 -5.01
N THR A 32 3.47 8.02 -5.85
CA THR A 32 4.94 7.99 -5.72
C THR A 32 5.55 9.35 -6.05
N ARG A 33 6.83 9.55 -5.71
CA ARG A 33 7.58 10.75 -6.08
C ARG A 33 7.71 10.90 -7.59
N GLY A 34 7.86 9.81 -8.33
CA GLY A 34 7.82 9.78 -9.80
C GLY A 34 6.44 10.04 -10.41
N GLY A 35 5.41 10.28 -9.59
CA GLY A 35 4.06 10.64 -10.02
C GLY A 35 3.16 9.46 -10.39
N THR A 36 3.61 8.22 -10.15
CA THR A 36 2.81 7.01 -10.39
C THR A 36 1.77 6.84 -9.29
N VAL A 37 0.56 6.43 -9.64
CA VAL A 37 -0.49 6.10 -8.66
C VAL A 37 -0.57 4.58 -8.52
N LEU A 38 -0.41 4.09 -7.30
CA LEU A 38 -0.47 2.67 -6.96
C LEU A 38 -1.60 2.40 -5.98
N ARG A 39 -2.19 1.22 -6.05
CA ARG A 39 -3.07 0.66 -5.02
C ARG A 39 -2.32 -0.48 -4.35
N VAL A 40 -2.10 -0.36 -3.06
CA VAL A 40 -1.39 -1.36 -2.24
C VAL A 40 -2.37 -1.88 -1.20
N ASP A 41 -2.61 -3.17 -1.22
CA ASP A 41 -3.47 -3.84 -0.24
C ASP A 41 -2.60 -4.23 0.96
N ILE A 42 -3.04 -3.86 2.15
CA ILE A 42 -2.39 -4.17 3.42
C ILE A 42 -3.39 -4.94 4.27
N ASP A 43 -3.07 -6.17 4.68
CA ASP A 43 -3.94 -6.95 5.54
C ASP A 43 -4.14 -6.26 6.91
N GLU A 44 -5.26 -6.52 7.59
CA GLU A 44 -5.59 -5.88 8.89
C GLU A 44 -4.46 -6.04 9.93
N ASP A 45 -3.80 -7.19 9.96
CA ASP A 45 -2.68 -7.49 10.88
C ASP A 45 -1.43 -6.60 10.64
N ASP A 46 -1.31 -6.03 9.45
CA ASP A 46 -0.20 -5.16 9.03
C ASP A 46 -0.60 -3.68 8.92
N PHE A 47 -1.85 -3.35 9.27
CA PHE A 47 -2.37 -1.98 9.27
C PHE A 47 -1.92 -1.19 10.52
N THR A 48 -0.61 -1.20 10.82
CA THR A 48 0.01 -0.33 11.83
C THR A 48 1.03 0.59 11.16
N PRO A 49 1.28 1.80 11.68
CA PRO A 49 2.26 2.70 11.09
C PRO A 49 3.65 2.08 10.91
N GLU A 50 4.06 1.22 11.84
CA GLU A 50 5.37 0.55 11.87
C GLU A 50 5.53 -0.49 10.76
N LYS A 51 4.44 -1.17 10.37
CA LYS A 51 4.44 -2.20 9.33
C LYS A 51 4.01 -1.67 7.96
N ALA A 52 2.97 -0.83 7.92
CA ALA A 52 2.43 -0.29 6.68
C ALA A 52 3.41 0.68 6.01
N ALA A 53 4.09 1.54 6.77
CA ALA A 53 5.02 2.52 6.20
C ALA A 53 6.15 1.88 5.37
N PRO A 54 6.91 0.88 5.87
CA PRO A 54 7.94 0.24 5.06
C PRO A 54 7.38 -0.53 3.85
N ILE A 55 6.18 -1.11 3.94
CA ILE A 55 5.52 -1.78 2.80
C ILE A 55 5.23 -0.75 1.69
N LEU A 56 4.60 0.37 2.03
CA LEU A 56 4.23 1.41 1.08
C LEU A 56 5.47 2.09 0.48
N GLU A 57 6.51 2.33 1.28
CA GLU A 57 7.77 2.90 0.81
C GLU A 57 8.49 1.98 -0.18
N ALA A 58 8.55 0.68 0.11
CA ALA A 58 9.14 -0.32 -0.78
C ALA A 58 8.38 -0.38 -2.12
N LYS A 59 7.05 -0.40 -2.09
CA LYS A 59 6.21 -0.41 -3.30
C LYS A 59 6.36 0.87 -4.12
N ALA A 60 6.40 2.03 -3.47
CA ALA A 60 6.60 3.31 -4.13
C ALA A 60 7.97 3.40 -4.82
N THR A 61 9.03 3.00 -4.10
CA THR A 61 10.40 2.98 -4.63
C THR A 61 10.54 2.02 -5.81
N ALA A 62 9.94 0.83 -5.71
CA ALA A 62 9.96 -0.14 -6.80
C ALA A 62 9.26 0.39 -8.07
N ALA A 63 8.10 1.02 -7.93
CA ALA A 63 7.39 1.59 -9.07
C ALA A 63 8.15 2.75 -9.74
N ASP A 64 8.79 3.61 -8.95
CA ASP A 64 9.61 4.70 -9.49
C ASP A 64 10.85 4.16 -10.21
N LYS A 65 11.47 3.08 -9.70
CA LYS A 65 12.57 2.40 -10.39
C LYS A 65 12.14 1.81 -11.74
N ILE A 66 10.97 1.18 -11.81
CA ILE A 66 10.44 0.62 -13.07
C ILE A 66 10.16 1.73 -14.09
N LYS A 67 9.63 2.87 -13.66
CA LYS A 67 9.34 4.00 -14.55
C LYS A 67 10.58 4.74 -15.05
N ALA A 68 11.69 4.67 -14.31
CA ALA A 68 12.95 5.30 -14.68
C ALA A 68 13.78 4.49 -15.69
N LEU A 69 13.38 3.24 -15.99
CA LEU A 69 13.92 2.40 -17.06
C LEU A 69 13.22 2.70 -18.39
#